data_AF-A0A661VWP7-F1
#
_entry.id   AF-A0A661VWP7-F1
#
_cell.length_a   1.000
_cell.length_b   1.000
_cell.length_c   1.000
_cell.angle_alpha   90.00
_cell.angle_beta   90.00
_cell.angle_gamma   90.00
#
_symmetry.space_group_name_H-M   'P 1'
#
loop_
_entity.id
_entity.type
_entity.pdbx_description
1 polymer ?
#
loop_
_entity_poly.entity_id
_entity_poly.type
_entity_poly.pdbx_seq_one_letter_code
_entity_poly.pdbx_strand_id
1 'polypeptide(L)'
;MLIEFRVKNFKSFKEWQTLSMAASSDKSLPDNITRVEALGQRGLVRSAVVYGANASGKSNLVDAFSFVHSFVANSAESKPGMAIDVAPFLLDESSSTSPSEFEISFIHQGVRYQYGFSVDRQRVHDEWLIAYPKGKAQTWFERPVENFNDPENWYFGPNLKGEKKKLLPLLRPEVLFLSLAPKFSNEQLTTVYDWFSDQLRGINIPEGLFNPLEQFTAKQVKENPAFHTWIRTLLKVADLGIMDVAVDKKQFTEDNFPTELFSEEARALFLKQEQLEIKLYHRTQEDRERGIPFPFESGESRGTRRVFALAGPWQDTLSNGYTLVVDEL
;
A
#
# COMPACT_ATOMS: atom_id res chain seq x y z
N MET A 1 7.32 7.55 5.40
CA MET A 1 6.78 8.65 4.56
C MET A 1 7.41 8.59 3.19
N LEU A 2 6.60 8.43 2.14
CA LEU A 2 7.06 8.44 0.75
C LEU A 2 7.62 9.82 0.35
N ILE A 3 8.74 9.84 -0.37
CA ILE A 3 9.27 11.04 -1.05
C ILE A 3 9.02 10.94 -2.54
N GLU A 4 9.39 9.82 -3.15
CA GLU A 4 9.36 9.64 -4.59
C GLU A 4 9.21 8.17 -4.94
N PHE A 5 8.45 7.88 -5.99
CA PHE A 5 8.33 6.57 -6.59
C PHE A 5 8.60 6.67 -8.09
N ARG A 6 9.44 5.78 -8.60
CA ARG A 6 9.83 5.72 -10.00
C ARG A 6 9.63 4.32 -10.53
N VAL A 7 9.11 4.23 -11.75
CA VAL A 7 8.87 2.97 -12.45
C VAL A 7 9.23 3.10 -13.92
N LYS A 8 9.87 2.08 -14.48
CA LYS A 8 10.21 1.97 -15.90
C LYS A 8 9.96 0.56 -16.39
N ASN A 9 9.60 0.44 -17.66
CA ASN A 9 9.32 -0.81 -18.34
C ASN A 9 8.37 -1.72 -17.55
N PHE A 10 7.20 -1.21 -17.14
CA PHE A 10 6.20 -1.94 -16.38
C PHE A 10 4.80 -1.62 -16.92
N LYS A 11 4.07 -2.64 -17.37
CA LYS A 11 2.72 -2.54 -17.97
C LYS A 11 2.65 -1.42 -19.02
N SER A 12 2.01 -0.30 -18.73
CA SER A 12 1.86 0.83 -19.66
C SER A 12 3.04 1.82 -19.66
N PHE A 13 4.02 1.65 -18.76
CA PHE A 13 5.15 2.55 -18.64
C PHE A 13 6.36 1.97 -19.36
N LYS A 14 6.71 2.54 -20.52
CA LYS A 14 7.95 2.20 -21.24
C LYS A 14 9.15 2.88 -20.57
N GLU A 15 9.12 4.20 -20.52
CA GLU A 15 10.16 5.04 -19.91
C GLU A 15 9.89 5.33 -18.44
N TRP A 16 10.92 5.83 -17.74
CA TRP A 16 10.81 6.29 -16.36
C TRP A 16 9.64 7.26 -16.17
N GLN A 17 8.69 6.86 -15.33
CA GLN A 17 7.68 7.74 -14.76
C GLN A 17 8.01 7.98 -13.29
N THR A 18 7.71 9.19 -12.80
CA THR A 18 8.04 9.61 -11.43
C THR A 18 6.82 10.24 -10.77
N LEU A 19 6.41 9.70 -9.62
CA LEU A 19 5.50 10.34 -8.69
C LEU A 19 6.35 10.96 -7.57
N SER A 20 6.39 12.29 -7.50
CA SER A 20 7.13 13.02 -6.46
C SER A 20 6.16 13.67 -5.47
N MET A 21 6.41 13.45 -4.18
CA MET A 21 5.69 14.08 -3.08
C MET A 21 6.37 15.38 -2.63
N ALA A 22 7.40 15.85 -3.34
CA ALA A 22 8.06 17.12 -3.03
C ALA A 22 7.07 18.29 -3.19
N ALA A 23 6.96 19.12 -2.15
CA ALA A 23 6.12 20.30 -2.21
C ALA A 23 6.67 21.30 -3.24
N SER A 24 5.78 21.82 -4.09
CA SER A 24 6.11 22.87 -5.03
C SER A 24 6.16 24.25 -4.35
N SER A 25 6.37 25.31 -5.13
CA SER A 25 6.24 26.69 -4.66
C SER A 25 4.80 27.15 -4.46
N ASP A 26 3.80 26.30 -4.77
CA ASP A 26 2.38 26.59 -4.56
C ASP A 26 2.05 26.71 -3.06
N LYS A 27 1.24 27.71 -2.73
CA LYS A 27 0.81 28.07 -1.37
C LYS A 27 -0.70 27.94 -1.18
N SER A 28 -1.41 27.37 -2.15
CA SER A 28 -2.87 27.18 -2.12
C SER A 28 -3.34 26.27 -0.98
N LEU A 29 -2.55 25.24 -0.65
CA LEU A 29 -2.87 24.23 0.37
C LEU A 29 -1.73 24.07 1.39
N PRO A 30 -1.46 25.08 2.25
CA PRO A 30 -0.35 25.04 3.18
C PRO A 30 -0.48 23.92 4.22
N ASP A 31 -1.70 23.53 4.58
CA ASP A 31 -1.99 22.46 5.54
C ASP A 31 -1.69 21.06 4.98
N ASN A 32 -1.57 20.93 3.65
CA ASN A 32 -1.13 19.70 3.01
C ASN A 32 0.40 19.56 3.02
N ILE A 33 1.17 20.54 3.53
CA ILE A 33 2.62 20.48 3.54
C ILE A 33 3.12 20.04 4.92
N THR A 34 4.05 19.09 4.93
CA THR A 34 4.82 18.70 6.11
C THR A 34 6.30 18.95 5.89
N ARG A 35 7.03 19.29 6.95
CA ARG A 35 8.49 19.43 6.93
C ARG A 35 9.08 18.42 7.88
N VAL A 36 10.12 17.75 7.42
CA VAL A 36 10.79 16.67 8.12
C VAL A 36 12.27 16.99 8.19
N GLU A 37 12.87 16.82 9.36
CA GLU A 37 14.26 17.19 9.62
C GLU A 37 15.24 16.53 8.64
N ALA A 38 14.96 15.27 8.25
CA ALA A 38 15.73 14.51 7.26
C ALA A 38 15.84 15.19 5.88
N LEU A 39 14.99 16.18 5.58
CA LEU A 39 15.00 16.97 4.34
C LEU A 39 15.35 18.45 4.55
N GLY A 40 15.71 18.84 5.78
CA GLY A 40 15.96 20.23 6.14
C GLY A 40 14.72 21.11 5.92
N GLN A 41 14.85 22.14 5.07
CA GLN A 41 13.78 23.11 4.81
C GLN A 41 12.77 22.68 3.73
N ARG A 42 13.02 21.55 3.04
CA ARG A 42 12.16 21.08 1.95
C ARG A 42 10.89 20.46 2.53
N GLY A 43 9.75 20.81 1.94
CA GLY A 43 8.44 20.26 2.31
C GLY A 43 8.08 19.04 1.46
N LEU A 44 7.23 18.18 2.02
CA LEU A 44 6.52 17.13 1.30
C LEU A 44 5.02 17.39 1.39
N VAL A 45 4.26 17.03 0.37
CA VAL A 45 2.79 16.99 0.45
C VAL A 45 2.33 15.73 1.22
N ARG A 46 1.25 15.85 1.99
CA ARG A 46 0.68 14.74 2.79
C ARG A 46 -0.28 13.88 1.97
N SER A 47 -0.91 14.46 0.95
CA SER A 47 -1.77 13.78 -0.01
C SER A 47 -1.52 14.28 -1.43
N ALA A 48 -1.75 13.40 -2.39
CA ALA A 48 -1.72 13.67 -3.82
C ALA A 48 -2.84 12.90 -4.51
N VAL A 49 -3.39 13.45 -5.58
CA VAL A 49 -4.41 12.79 -6.40
C VAL A 49 -3.94 12.81 -7.86
N VAL A 50 -4.01 11.66 -8.52
CA VAL A 50 -3.59 11.51 -9.92
C VAL A 50 -4.83 11.40 -10.80
N TYR A 51 -5.09 12.44 -11.59
CA TYR A 51 -6.17 12.47 -12.58
C TYR A 51 -5.62 12.25 -13.99
N GLY A 52 -6.43 11.65 -14.85
CA GLY A 52 -6.05 11.40 -16.24
C GLY A 52 -7.14 10.63 -16.97
N ALA A 53 -7.08 10.62 -18.31
CA ALA A 53 -8.03 9.90 -19.15
C ALA A 53 -8.06 8.39 -18.84
N ASN A 54 -9.10 7.70 -19.32
CA ASN A 54 -9.14 6.23 -19.27
C ASN A 54 -7.92 5.66 -20.02
N ALA A 55 -7.38 4.55 -19.51
CA ALA A 55 -6.16 3.90 -20.03
C ALA A 55 -4.87 4.75 -19.97
N SER A 56 -4.83 5.85 -19.21
CA SER A 56 -3.62 6.68 -19.04
C SER A 56 -2.57 6.07 -18.08
N GLY A 57 -2.78 4.85 -17.56
CA GLY A 57 -1.84 4.16 -16.67
C GLY A 57 -1.98 4.42 -15.17
N LYS A 58 -3.06 5.06 -14.70
CA LYS A 58 -3.27 5.34 -13.26
C LYS A 58 -3.31 4.07 -12.40
N SER A 59 -4.16 3.10 -12.76
CA SER A 59 -4.22 1.81 -12.08
C SER A 59 -2.89 1.06 -12.18
N ASN A 60 -2.18 1.18 -13.31
CA ASN A 60 -0.84 0.59 -13.45
C ASN A 60 0.20 1.23 -12.52
N LEU A 61 0.03 2.49 -12.11
CA LEU A 61 0.87 3.11 -11.08
C LEU A 61 0.60 2.48 -9.70
N VAL A 62 -0.68 2.26 -9.36
CA VAL A 62 -1.07 1.59 -8.10
C VAL A 62 -0.61 0.12 -8.11
N ASP A 63 -0.71 -0.56 -9.25
CA ASP A 63 -0.18 -1.91 -9.44
C ASP A 63 1.34 -1.96 -9.27
N ALA A 64 2.07 -0.93 -9.72
CA ALA A 64 3.51 -0.87 -9.53
C ALA A 64 3.89 -0.74 -8.04
N PHE A 65 3.16 0.09 -7.28
CA PHE A 65 3.31 0.15 -5.82
C PHE A 65 3.00 -1.19 -5.16
N SER A 66 1.90 -1.82 -5.56
CA SER A 66 1.46 -3.12 -5.02
C SER A 66 2.47 -4.23 -5.32
N PHE A 67 3.05 -4.22 -6.53
CA PHE A 67 4.13 -5.11 -6.92
C PHE A 67 5.36 -4.91 -6.03
N VAL A 68 5.87 -3.68 -5.88
CA VAL A 68 7.05 -3.42 -5.04
C VAL A 68 6.82 -3.82 -3.59
N HIS A 69 5.68 -3.42 -3.01
CA HIS A 69 5.28 -3.82 -1.65
C HIS A 69 5.30 -5.35 -1.51
N SER A 70 4.57 -6.06 -2.37
CA SER A 70 4.45 -7.52 -2.28
C SER A 70 5.79 -8.22 -2.53
N PHE A 71 6.57 -7.76 -3.50
CA PHE A 71 7.82 -8.40 -3.87
C PHE A 71 8.89 -8.22 -2.78
N VAL A 72 9.02 -7.02 -2.22
CA VAL A 72 9.92 -6.78 -1.08
C VAL A 72 9.45 -7.57 0.15
N ALA A 73 8.15 -7.62 0.45
CA ALA A 73 7.66 -8.33 1.62
C ALA A 73 7.81 -9.86 1.50
N ASN A 74 7.58 -10.43 0.30
CA ASN A 74 7.32 -11.86 0.14
C ASN A 74 8.36 -12.64 -0.68
N SER A 75 9.29 -12.00 -1.41
CA SER A 75 10.18 -12.73 -2.32
C SER A 75 10.99 -13.83 -1.60
N ALA A 76 11.42 -13.59 -0.36
CA ALA A 76 12.16 -14.57 0.46
C ALA A 76 11.32 -15.78 0.92
N GLU A 77 9.99 -15.68 0.91
CA GLU A 77 9.05 -16.76 1.26
C GLU A 77 8.52 -17.51 0.03
N SER A 78 8.79 -17.00 -1.17
CA SER A 78 8.39 -17.65 -2.41
C SER A 78 9.03 -19.03 -2.55
N LYS A 79 8.30 -19.97 -3.18
CA LYS A 79 8.85 -21.30 -3.49
C LYS A 79 10.00 -21.15 -4.49
N PRO A 80 11.12 -21.88 -4.32
CA PRO A 80 12.22 -21.83 -5.28
C PRO A 80 11.75 -22.09 -6.71
N GLY A 81 12.23 -21.27 -7.65
CA GLY A 81 11.90 -21.39 -9.08
C GLY A 81 10.51 -20.89 -9.49
N MET A 82 9.75 -20.29 -8.57
CA MET A 82 8.56 -19.51 -8.94
C MET A 82 8.96 -18.31 -9.79
N ALA A 83 8.24 -18.09 -10.88
CA ALA A 83 8.42 -16.89 -11.68
C ALA A 83 8.02 -15.64 -10.89
N ILE A 84 8.77 -14.56 -11.08
CA ILE A 84 8.41 -13.24 -10.57
C ILE A 84 7.21 -12.74 -11.39
N ASP A 85 6.13 -12.36 -10.71
CA ASP A 85 4.90 -11.86 -11.34
C ASP A 85 5.03 -10.39 -11.76
N VAL A 86 6.02 -10.13 -12.61
CA VAL A 86 6.29 -8.82 -13.20
C VAL A 86 5.88 -8.82 -14.68
N ALA A 87 5.24 -7.74 -15.11
CA ALA A 87 4.80 -7.56 -16.49
C ALA A 87 5.49 -6.33 -17.10
N PRO A 88 6.42 -6.49 -18.05
CA PRO A 88 7.09 -5.37 -18.69
C PRO A 88 6.17 -4.63 -19.67
N PHE A 89 6.68 -3.57 -20.29
CA PHE A 89 5.99 -2.91 -21.40
C PHE A 89 6.07 -3.78 -22.66
N LEU A 90 4.93 -4.28 -23.13
CA LEU A 90 4.88 -5.31 -24.19
C LEU A 90 4.77 -4.75 -25.61
N LEU A 91 4.45 -3.46 -25.79
CA LEU A 91 4.22 -2.86 -27.12
C LEU A 91 5.52 -2.40 -27.81
N ASP A 92 6.65 -2.93 -27.37
CA ASP A 92 7.98 -2.65 -27.91
C ASP A 92 8.87 -3.88 -27.71
N GLU A 93 9.51 -4.36 -28.79
CA GLU A 93 10.29 -5.61 -28.79
C GLU A 93 11.44 -5.58 -27.77
N SER A 94 12.19 -4.48 -27.73
CA SER A 94 13.30 -4.32 -26.79
C SER A 94 12.84 -4.26 -25.34
N SER A 95 11.72 -3.57 -25.07
CA SER A 95 11.18 -3.39 -23.73
C SER A 95 10.57 -4.69 -23.19
N SER A 96 9.91 -5.47 -24.06
CA SER A 96 9.27 -6.74 -23.71
C SER A 96 10.23 -7.82 -23.17
N THR A 97 11.52 -7.70 -23.49
CA THR A 97 12.59 -8.61 -23.05
C THR A 97 13.54 -7.99 -22.04
N SER A 98 13.45 -6.67 -21.83
CA SER A 98 14.26 -5.96 -20.84
C SER A 98 13.65 -6.07 -19.44
N PRO A 99 14.45 -5.99 -18.36
CA PRO A 99 13.93 -5.94 -16.99
C PRO A 99 13.02 -4.72 -16.74
N SER A 100 12.06 -4.87 -15.84
CA SER A 100 11.33 -3.77 -15.22
C SER A 100 12.17 -3.17 -14.09
N GLU A 101 12.17 -1.85 -13.96
CA GLU A 101 12.98 -1.13 -12.97
C GLU A 101 12.09 -0.31 -12.03
N PHE A 102 12.40 -0.36 -10.74
CA PHE A 102 11.66 0.33 -9.69
C PHE A 102 12.63 1.04 -8.75
N GLU A 103 12.28 2.26 -8.34
CA GLU A 103 13.03 2.99 -7.32
C GLU A 103 12.07 3.75 -6.40
N ILE A 104 12.30 3.63 -5.10
CA ILE A 104 11.51 4.30 -4.06
C ILE A 104 12.44 5.08 -3.15
N SER A 105 12.17 6.37 -3.00
CA SER A 105 12.76 7.22 -1.98
C SER A 105 11.75 7.48 -0.87
N PHE A 106 12.16 7.28 0.38
CA PHE A 106 11.27 7.40 1.54
C PHE A 106 12.04 7.79 2.81
N ILE A 107 11.29 8.17 3.84
CA ILE A 107 11.80 8.45 5.18
C ILE A 107 11.18 7.47 6.15
N HIS A 108 12.02 6.81 6.93
CA HIS A 108 11.60 5.95 8.02
C HIS A 108 12.52 6.19 9.23
N GLN A 109 11.93 6.31 10.43
CA GLN A 109 12.66 6.58 11.68
C GLN A 109 13.67 7.73 11.58
N GLY A 110 13.30 8.82 10.89
CA GLY A 110 14.14 10.01 10.74
C GLY A 110 15.28 9.89 9.72
N VAL A 111 15.43 8.74 9.05
CA VAL A 111 16.46 8.52 8.02
C VAL A 111 15.80 8.48 6.64
N ARG A 112 16.41 9.18 5.68
CA ARG A 112 16.05 9.07 4.27
C ARG A 112 16.73 7.86 3.65
N TYR A 113 16.00 7.12 2.84
CA TYR A 113 16.45 5.97 2.07
C TYR A 113 16.08 6.14 0.60
N GLN A 114 16.87 5.52 -0.26
CA GLN A 114 16.60 5.29 -1.68
C GLN A 114 16.90 3.82 -1.93
N TYR A 115 15.87 3.08 -2.31
CA TYR A 115 15.94 1.65 -2.59
C TYR A 115 15.45 1.40 -4.00
N GLY A 116 16.14 0.57 -4.76
CA GLY A 116 15.71 0.21 -6.10
C GLY A 116 16.22 -1.15 -6.54
N PHE A 117 15.58 -1.68 -7.58
CA PHE A 117 15.91 -2.97 -8.16
C PHE A 117 15.40 -3.09 -9.59
N SER A 118 15.98 -4.02 -10.34
CA SER A 118 15.55 -4.40 -11.69
C SER A 118 15.27 -5.91 -11.75
N VAL A 119 14.17 -6.30 -12.39
CA VAL A 119 13.69 -7.69 -12.41
C VAL A 119 13.09 -8.07 -13.75
N ASP A 120 13.26 -9.33 -14.14
CA ASP A 120 12.40 -9.97 -15.14
C ASP A 120 11.60 -11.09 -14.46
N ARG A 121 10.93 -11.94 -15.26
CA ARG A 121 10.13 -13.05 -14.74
C ARG A 121 10.96 -14.17 -14.08
N GLN A 122 12.28 -14.18 -14.26
CA GLN A 122 13.18 -15.23 -13.81
C GLN A 122 14.04 -14.80 -12.62
N ARG A 123 14.55 -13.57 -12.60
CA ARG A 123 15.51 -13.13 -11.58
C ARG A 123 15.47 -11.62 -11.30
N VAL A 124 16.06 -11.28 -10.16
CA VAL A 124 16.55 -9.94 -9.85
C VAL A 124 17.91 -9.75 -10.55
N HIS A 125 18.00 -8.71 -11.37
CA HIS A 125 19.22 -8.31 -12.08
C HIS A 125 20.04 -7.36 -11.22
N ASP A 126 19.43 -6.26 -10.77
CA ASP A 126 20.05 -5.25 -9.91
C ASP A 126 19.25 -5.02 -8.64
N GLU A 127 19.94 -4.60 -7.59
CA GLU A 127 19.33 -4.21 -6.31
C GLU A 127 20.30 -3.30 -5.56
N TRP A 128 19.84 -2.16 -5.07
CA TRP A 128 20.67 -1.23 -4.34
C TRP A 128 19.92 -0.55 -3.20
N LEU A 129 20.67 -0.18 -2.17
CA LEU A 129 20.15 0.60 -1.04
C LEU A 129 21.12 1.69 -0.66
N ILE A 130 20.65 2.94 -0.71
CA ILE A 130 21.38 4.13 -0.30
C ILE A 130 20.65 4.76 0.89
N ALA A 131 21.36 4.98 1.99
CA ALA A 131 20.83 5.62 3.19
C ALA A 131 21.46 7.01 3.41
N TYR A 132 20.73 7.89 4.09
CA TYR A 132 21.16 9.26 4.40
C TYR A 132 21.00 9.61 5.89
N PRO A 133 21.56 8.83 6.84
CA PRO A 133 21.31 9.00 8.28
C PRO A 133 21.79 10.34 8.86
N LYS A 134 22.75 10.99 8.20
CA LYS A 134 23.26 12.34 8.56
C LYS A 134 23.25 13.27 7.34
N GLY A 135 22.27 13.08 6.45
CA GLY A 135 22.13 13.83 5.19
C GLY A 135 23.12 13.46 4.08
N LYS A 136 24.25 12.80 4.39
CA LYS A 136 25.21 12.30 3.38
C LYS A 136 24.83 10.91 2.89
N ALA A 137 24.95 10.69 1.58
CA ALA A 137 24.71 9.39 0.94
C ALA A 137 25.67 8.32 1.48
N GLN A 138 25.11 7.15 1.78
CA GLN A 138 25.83 5.94 2.13
C GLN A 138 25.22 4.79 1.34
N THR A 139 25.89 4.34 0.28
CA THR A 139 25.54 3.07 -0.35
C THR A 139 25.79 1.95 0.67
N TRP A 140 24.74 1.25 1.06
CA TRP A 140 24.82 0.14 2.00
C TRP A 140 25.12 -1.17 1.29
N PHE A 141 24.42 -1.45 0.19
CA PHE A 141 24.75 -2.57 -0.68
C PHE A 141 24.37 -2.28 -2.12
N GLU A 142 25.06 -2.95 -3.04
CA GLU A 142 24.68 -3.08 -4.45
C GLU A 142 24.90 -4.52 -4.89
N ARG A 143 23.86 -5.10 -5.48
CA ARG A 143 23.87 -6.41 -6.14
C ARG A 143 24.44 -6.24 -7.56
N PRO A 144 25.38 -7.10 -7.98
CA PRO A 144 25.96 -7.01 -9.31
C PRO A 144 24.99 -7.55 -10.38
N VAL A 145 24.94 -6.87 -11.54
CA VAL A 145 24.16 -7.25 -12.74
C VAL A 145 24.52 -8.68 -13.20
N GLU A 146 25.83 -8.96 -13.21
CA GLU A 146 26.47 -10.19 -13.68
C GLU A 146 27.09 -10.98 -12.52
N ASN A 147 27.28 -12.28 -12.70
CA ASN A 147 27.92 -13.17 -11.71
C ASN A 147 27.28 -13.11 -10.31
N PHE A 148 25.95 -13.09 -10.24
CA PHE A 148 25.20 -12.96 -8.97
C PHE A 148 25.57 -14.02 -7.90
N ASN A 149 26.01 -15.20 -8.36
CA ASN A 149 26.45 -16.32 -7.52
C ASN A 149 27.83 -16.09 -6.87
N ASP A 150 28.56 -15.06 -7.27
CA ASP A 150 29.88 -14.74 -6.74
C ASP A 150 29.77 -13.66 -5.65
N PRO A 151 29.93 -14.03 -4.37
CA PRO A 151 29.87 -13.10 -3.25
C PRO A 151 30.90 -11.97 -3.31
N GLU A 152 31.98 -12.11 -4.09
CA GLU A 152 33.03 -11.11 -4.16
C GLU A 152 32.67 -9.94 -5.09
N ASN A 153 31.68 -10.11 -5.97
CA ASN A 153 31.16 -9.03 -6.82
C ASN A 153 30.08 -8.19 -6.13
N TRP A 154 29.63 -8.58 -4.94
CA TRP A 154 28.71 -7.76 -4.14
C TRP A 154 29.43 -6.59 -3.51
N TYR A 155 28.91 -5.38 -3.75
CA TYR A 155 29.38 -4.23 -3.00
C TYR A 155 28.63 -4.15 -1.68
N PHE A 156 29.39 -4.09 -0.59
CA PHE A 156 28.84 -3.72 0.71
C PHE A 156 29.60 -2.53 1.28
N GLY A 157 28.89 -1.44 1.52
CA GLY A 157 29.48 -0.22 2.05
C GLY A 157 29.97 -0.39 3.49
N PRO A 158 30.96 0.42 3.91
CA PRO A 158 31.58 0.34 5.23
C PRO A 158 30.60 0.64 6.37
N ASN A 159 29.47 1.29 6.08
CA ASN A 159 28.45 1.66 7.06
C ASN A 159 27.35 0.59 7.23
N LEU A 160 27.32 -0.44 6.37
CA LEU A 160 26.37 -1.55 6.50
C LEU A 160 26.92 -2.57 7.51
N LYS A 161 26.27 -2.62 8.67
CA LYS A 161 26.62 -3.50 9.79
C LYS A 161 25.94 -4.88 9.66
N GLY A 162 26.32 -5.80 10.53
CA GLY A 162 25.77 -7.17 10.58
C GLY A 162 26.44 -8.16 9.63
N GLU A 163 26.06 -9.44 9.76
CA GLU A 163 26.66 -10.58 9.04
C GLU A 163 26.12 -10.76 7.61
N LYS A 164 26.11 -9.68 6.83
CA LYS A 164 25.59 -9.60 5.45
C LYS A 164 26.09 -10.70 4.49
N LYS A 165 27.36 -11.09 4.58
CA LYS A 165 27.93 -12.12 3.70
C LYS A 165 27.37 -13.53 3.96
N LYS A 166 26.84 -13.81 5.16
CA LYS A 166 26.22 -15.12 5.47
C LYS A 166 24.88 -15.33 4.75
N LEU A 167 24.28 -14.25 4.23
CA LEU A 167 23.03 -14.29 3.48
C LEU A 167 23.22 -14.81 2.05
N LEU A 168 24.39 -14.54 1.47
CA LEU A 168 24.64 -14.76 0.04
C LEU A 168 24.50 -16.22 -0.40
N PRO A 169 24.98 -17.23 0.36
CA PRO A 169 24.78 -18.63 -0.01
C PRO A 169 23.32 -19.08 -0.06
N LEU A 170 22.40 -18.33 0.55
CA LEU A 170 20.98 -18.63 0.61
C LEU A 170 20.15 -17.79 -0.37
N LEU A 171 20.79 -16.80 -1.00
CA LEU A 171 20.15 -15.89 -1.93
C LEU A 171 19.92 -16.60 -3.27
N ARG A 172 18.65 -16.79 -3.61
CA ARG A 172 18.25 -17.31 -4.92
C ARG A 172 18.16 -16.16 -5.95
N PRO A 173 18.29 -16.45 -7.26
CA PRO A 173 18.21 -15.43 -8.30
C PRO A 173 16.96 -14.55 -8.21
N GLU A 174 15.81 -15.15 -7.89
CA GLU A 174 14.49 -14.54 -7.84
C GLU A 174 14.16 -13.80 -6.53
N VAL A 175 15.09 -13.78 -5.57
CA VAL A 175 14.89 -13.20 -4.23
C VAL A 175 15.64 -11.87 -4.12
N LEU A 176 14.98 -10.87 -3.52
CA LEU A 176 15.64 -9.63 -3.11
C LEU A 176 16.46 -9.85 -1.85
N PHE A 177 17.66 -9.30 -1.81
CA PHE A 177 18.53 -9.33 -0.65
C PHE A 177 17.89 -8.64 0.55
N LEU A 178 17.19 -7.51 0.35
CA LEU A 178 16.46 -6.82 1.42
C LEU A 178 15.39 -7.70 2.06
N SER A 179 14.72 -8.55 1.29
CA SER A 179 13.68 -9.47 1.79
C SER A 179 14.22 -10.55 2.73
N LEU A 180 15.53 -10.82 2.72
CA LEU A 180 16.17 -11.75 3.65
C LEU A 180 16.46 -11.11 5.02
N ALA A 181 16.44 -9.78 5.13
CA ALA A 181 16.88 -9.08 6.34
C ALA A 181 16.21 -9.55 7.65
N PRO A 182 14.87 -9.77 7.71
CA PRO A 182 14.21 -10.23 8.94
C PRO A 182 14.70 -11.59 9.42
N LYS A 183 15.03 -12.51 8.50
CA LYS A 183 15.43 -13.89 8.82
C LYS A 183 16.77 -13.99 9.55
N PHE A 184 17.60 -12.96 9.45
CA PHE A 184 18.98 -12.97 9.94
C PHE A 184 19.29 -11.84 10.92
N SER A 185 18.25 -11.19 11.43
CA SER A 185 18.36 -10.17 12.48
C SER A 185 19.33 -9.03 12.14
N ASN A 186 19.42 -8.63 10.86
CA ASN A 186 20.16 -7.43 10.48
C ASN A 186 19.29 -6.20 10.75
N GLU A 187 19.34 -5.65 11.96
CA GLU A 187 18.50 -4.53 12.40
C GLU A 187 18.47 -3.35 11.40
N GLN A 188 19.60 -3.02 10.77
CA GLN A 188 19.67 -1.91 9.81
C GLN A 188 18.82 -2.18 8.56
N LEU A 189 18.93 -3.37 7.99
CA LEU A 189 18.16 -3.75 6.81
C LEU A 189 16.71 -4.08 7.16
N THR A 190 16.47 -4.68 8.32
CA THR A 190 15.11 -4.93 8.83
C THR A 190 14.34 -3.62 8.98
N THR A 191 14.96 -2.57 9.51
CA THR A 191 14.33 -1.23 9.58
C THR A 191 13.86 -0.72 8.21
N VAL A 192 14.63 -0.99 7.14
CA VAL A 192 14.27 -0.59 5.77
C VAL A 192 13.17 -1.50 5.23
N TYR A 193 13.27 -2.80 5.45
CA TYR A 193 12.24 -3.79 5.10
C TYR A 193 10.89 -3.48 5.75
N ASP A 194 10.86 -3.14 7.05
CA ASP A 194 9.66 -2.85 7.83
C ASP A 194 8.89 -1.65 7.25
N TRP A 195 9.58 -0.71 6.60
CA TRP A 195 8.89 0.36 5.90
C TRP A 195 8.04 -0.17 4.74
N PHE A 196 8.53 -1.15 3.98
CA PHE A 196 7.75 -1.76 2.92
C PHE A 196 6.65 -2.66 3.46
N SER A 197 6.92 -3.52 4.45
CA SER A 197 5.92 -4.48 4.95
C SER A 197 4.84 -3.84 5.81
N ASP A 198 5.19 -2.82 6.61
CA ASP A 198 4.32 -2.33 7.68
C ASP A 198 3.84 -0.90 7.43
N GLN A 199 4.62 -0.08 6.71
CA GLN A 199 4.31 1.34 6.53
C GLN A 199 3.69 1.66 5.17
N LEU A 200 3.97 0.87 4.13
CA LEU A 200 3.35 1.02 2.81
C LEU A 200 2.10 0.15 2.74
N ARG A 201 0.94 0.76 2.53
CA ARG A 201 -0.36 0.08 2.44
C ARG A 201 -0.95 0.35 1.05
N GLY A 202 -1.18 -0.72 0.29
CA GLY A 202 -1.94 -0.67 -0.96
C GLY A 202 -3.35 -1.17 -0.72
N ILE A 203 -4.36 -0.41 -1.16
CA ILE A 203 -5.76 -0.83 -1.11
C ILE A 203 -6.32 -0.83 -2.54
N ASN A 204 -6.69 -2.02 -2.99
CA ASN A 204 -7.61 -2.20 -4.11
C ASN A 204 -8.99 -2.45 -3.51
N ILE A 205 -9.94 -1.55 -3.77
CA ILE A 205 -11.30 -1.68 -3.22
C ILE A 205 -11.98 -2.86 -3.90
N PRO A 206 -12.28 -3.97 -3.20
CA PRO A 206 -12.91 -5.12 -3.83
C PRO A 206 -14.34 -4.78 -4.24
N GLU A 207 -14.73 -5.15 -5.46
CA GLU A 207 -16.13 -5.16 -5.87
C GLU A 207 -16.76 -6.50 -5.50
N GLY A 208 -17.87 -6.46 -4.75
CA GLY A 208 -18.58 -7.69 -4.37
C GLY A 208 -19.56 -7.50 -3.23
N LEU A 209 -20.29 -8.59 -2.93
CA LEU A 209 -21.20 -8.69 -1.78
C LEU A 209 -20.46 -8.59 -0.43
N PHE A 210 -19.18 -8.95 -0.40
CA PHE A 210 -18.36 -8.90 0.80
C PHE A 210 -17.14 -8.02 0.58
N ASN A 211 -17.16 -6.86 1.20
CA ASN A 211 -16.03 -5.93 1.19
C ASN A 211 -15.37 -5.91 2.58
N PRO A 212 -14.16 -6.49 2.73
CA PRO A 212 -13.44 -6.49 4.01
C PRO A 212 -13.19 -5.10 4.59
N LEU A 213 -13.09 -4.07 3.74
CA LEU A 213 -12.89 -2.68 4.18
C LEU A 213 -14.15 -2.10 4.83
N GLU A 214 -15.33 -2.45 4.31
CA GLU A 214 -16.62 -2.09 4.91
C GLU A 214 -16.75 -2.73 6.30
N GLN A 215 -16.39 -4.02 6.43
CA GLN A 215 -16.41 -4.72 7.71
C GLN A 215 -15.36 -4.20 8.71
N PHE A 216 -14.15 -3.88 8.24
CA PHE A 216 -13.12 -3.25 9.07
C PHE A 216 -13.62 -1.91 9.64
N THR A 217 -14.19 -1.05 8.79
CA THR A 217 -14.76 0.23 9.22
C THR A 217 -15.93 0.01 10.17
N ALA A 218 -16.85 -0.91 9.88
CA ALA A 218 -17.99 -1.21 10.74
C ALA A 218 -17.55 -1.67 12.14
N LYS A 219 -16.51 -2.51 12.22
CA LYS A 219 -15.92 -2.94 13.49
C LYS A 219 -15.36 -1.75 14.27
N GLN A 220 -14.64 -0.83 13.61
CA GLN A 220 -14.14 0.40 14.25
C GLN A 220 -15.28 1.29 14.76
N VAL A 221 -16.38 1.44 14.02
CA VAL A 221 -17.57 2.18 14.49
C VAL A 221 -18.12 1.57 15.77
N LYS A 222 -18.19 0.23 15.84
CA LYS A 222 -18.78 -0.48 16.97
C LYS A 222 -17.91 -0.48 18.21
N GLU A 223 -16.60 -0.66 18.05
CA GLU A 223 -15.67 -0.91 19.16
C GLU A 223 -14.97 0.37 19.65
N ASN A 224 -14.94 1.43 18.84
CA ASN A 224 -14.19 2.65 19.14
C ASN A 224 -15.09 3.92 19.09
N PRO A 225 -15.54 4.43 20.25
CA PRO A 225 -16.38 5.63 20.32
C PRO A 225 -15.74 6.90 19.72
N ALA A 226 -14.41 7.03 19.80
CA ALA A 226 -13.70 8.15 19.19
C ALA A 226 -13.72 8.06 17.66
N PHE A 227 -13.53 6.86 17.11
CA PHE A 227 -13.69 6.61 15.68
C PHE A 227 -15.13 6.87 15.21
N HIS A 228 -16.15 6.42 15.97
CA HIS A 228 -17.56 6.69 15.63
C HIS A 228 -17.85 8.19 15.57
N THR A 229 -17.30 8.98 16.49
CA THR A 229 -17.43 10.44 16.48
C THR A 229 -16.72 11.06 15.26
N TRP A 230 -15.53 10.55 14.93
CA TRP A 230 -14.75 11.02 13.79
C TRP A 230 -15.44 10.72 12.44
N ILE A 231 -15.91 9.48 12.21
CA ILE A 231 -16.57 9.11 10.94
C ILE A 231 -17.90 9.86 10.75
N ARG A 232 -18.65 10.11 11.83
CA ARG A 232 -19.84 10.99 11.78
C ARG A 232 -19.48 12.40 11.29
N THR A 233 -18.33 12.92 11.71
CA THR A 233 -17.85 14.24 11.28
C THR A 233 -17.43 14.20 9.82
N LEU A 234 -16.69 13.16 9.40
CA LEU A 234 -16.28 12.95 8.02
C LEU A 234 -17.48 12.90 7.06
N LEU A 235 -18.48 12.07 7.37
CA LEU A 235 -19.67 11.89 6.52
C LEU A 235 -20.52 13.17 6.42
N LYS A 236 -20.53 13.99 7.48
CA LYS A 236 -21.17 15.32 7.46
C LYS A 236 -20.40 16.31 6.59
N VAL A 237 -19.07 16.33 6.68
CA VAL A 237 -18.21 17.22 5.86
C VAL A 237 -18.26 16.84 4.38
N ALA A 238 -18.39 15.55 4.07
CA ALA A 238 -18.58 15.05 2.71
C ALA A 238 -19.96 15.41 2.10
N ASP A 239 -20.86 16.04 2.88
CA ASP A 239 -22.21 16.47 2.48
C ASP A 239 -23.06 15.35 1.84
N LEU A 240 -22.96 14.14 2.39
CA LEU A 240 -23.68 12.97 1.89
C LEU A 240 -25.12 12.86 2.43
N GLY A 241 -25.60 13.86 3.17
CA GLY A 241 -26.91 13.82 3.85
C GLY A 241 -26.97 12.90 5.09
N ILE A 242 -25.85 12.26 5.43
CA ILE A 242 -25.74 11.28 6.52
C ILE A 242 -25.48 11.98 7.85
N MET A 243 -26.29 11.66 8.84
CA MET A 243 -26.19 12.16 10.21
C MET A 243 -25.44 11.20 11.12
N ASP A 244 -25.63 9.90 10.92
CA ASP A 244 -25.17 8.86 11.83
C ASP A 244 -24.92 7.51 11.13
N VAL A 245 -24.16 6.65 11.79
CA VAL A 245 -23.89 5.25 11.44
C VAL A 245 -24.26 4.39 12.66
N ALA A 246 -25.07 3.36 12.45
CA ALA A 246 -25.26 2.28 13.43
C ALA A 246 -24.73 0.95 12.86
N VAL A 247 -24.17 0.13 13.76
CA VAL A 247 -23.59 -1.17 13.42
C VAL A 247 -24.08 -2.24 14.37
N ASP A 248 -24.95 -3.11 13.85
CA ASP A 248 -25.55 -4.22 14.57
C ASP A 248 -24.84 -5.54 14.24
N LYS A 249 -24.97 -6.54 15.12
CA LYS A 249 -24.51 -7.90 14.80
C LYS A 249 -25.58 -8.58 13.94
N LYS A 250 -25.17 -9.15 12.81
CA LYS A 250 -26.02 -9.98 11.96
C LYS A 250 -25.63 -11.44 12.15
N GLN A 251 -26.55 -12.23 12.70
CA GLN A 251 -26.39 -13.68 12.71
C GLN A 251 -26.93 -14.24 11.41
N PHE A 252 -26.07 -14.89 10.63
CA PHE A 252 -26.50 -15.76 9.55
C PHE A 252 -26.67 -17.17 10.12
N THR A 253 -27.88 -17.71 10.00
CA THR A 253 -28.16 -19.14 10.24
C THR A 253 -28.00 -19.90 8.93
N GLU A 254 -27.89 -21.24 9.00
CA GLU A 254 -27.82 -22.08 7.79
C GLU A 254 -29.01 -21.84 6.84
N ASP A 255 -30.18 -21.52 7.39
CA ASP A 255 -31.42 -21.26 6.66
C ASP A 255 -31.45 -19.91 5.91
N ASN A 256 -30.61 -18.96 6.35
CA ASN A 256 -30.62 -17.58 5.85
C ASN A 256 -29.36 -17.27 5.01
N PHE A 257 -28.52 -18.28 4.79
CA PHE A 257 -27.26 -18.17 4.07
C PHE A 257 -27.49 -18.48 2.58
N PRO A 258 -27.07 -17.61 1.64
CA PRO A 258 -27.27 -17.84 0.21
C PRO A 258 -26.30 -18.92 -0.29
N THR A 259 -26.63 -20.18 -0.01
CA THR A 259 -25.82 -21.37 -0.27
C THR A 259 -25.41 -21.53 -1.72
N GLU A 260 -26.24 -21.06 -2.67
CA GLU A 260 -25.95 -21.14 -4.11
C GLU A 260 -24.77 -20.28 -4.56
N LEU A 261 -24.31 -19.33 -3.72
CA LEU A 261 -23.27 -18.36 -4.07
C LEU A 261 -21.89 -18.71 -3.49
N PHE A 262 -21.76 -19.74 -2.64
CA PHE A 262 -20.52 -20.02 -1.89
C PHE A 262 -20.16 -21.51 -1.86
N SER A 263 -18.85 -21.83 -1.93
CA SER A 263 -18.36 -23.19 -1.65
C SER A 263 -18.60 -23.57 -0.19
N GLU A 264 -18.59 -24.87 0.13
CA GLU A 264 -18.74 -25.33 1.50
C GLU A 264 -17.64 -24.78 2.43
N GLU A 265 -16.39 -24.67 1.94
CA GLU A 265 -15.31 -24.08 2.75
C GLU A 265 -15.54 -22.59 3.01
N ALA A 266 -15.98 -21.84 1.99
CA ALA A 266 -16.29 -20.42 2.13
C ALA A 266 -17.47 -20.20 3.08
N ARG A 267 -18.51 -21.05 3.01
CA ARG A 267 -19.66 -21.06 3.93
C ARG A 267 -19.24 -21.33 5.37
N ALA A 268 -18.38 -22.32 5.60
CA ALA A 268 -17.90 -22.65 6.93
C ALA A 268 -17.01 -21.54 7.53
N LEU A 269 -16.20 -20.86 6.71
CA LEU A 269 -15.45 -19.68 7.14
C LEU A 269 -16.40 -18.52 7.47
N PHE A 270 -17.43 -18.33 6.65
CA PHE A 270 -18.40 -17.25 6.77
C PHE A 270 -19.22 -17.33 8.04
N LEU A 271 -19.79 -18.50 8.33
CA LEU A 271 -20.60 -18.73 9.53
C LEU A 271 -19.78 -18.61 10.84
N LYS A 272 -18.45 -18.73 10.75
CA LYS A 272 -17.54 -18.52 11.89
C LYS A 272 -17.19 -17.04 12.12
N GLN A 273 -17.40 -16.18 11.14
CA GLN A 273 -17.12 -14.75 11.27
C GLN A 273 -18.35 -13.98 11.72
N GLU A 274 -18.15 -13.12 12.72
CA GLU A 274 -19.19 -12.20 13.15
C GLU A 274 -19.44 -11.16 12.04
N GLN A 275 -20.63 -11.22 11.43
CA GLN A 275 -21.02 -10.28 10.40
C GLN A 275 -21.66 -9.05 11.03
N LEU A 276 -21.31 -7.87 10.53
CA LEU A 276 -21.86 -6.62 10.98
C LEU A 276 -22.84 -6.07 9.95
N GLU A 277 -24.05 -5.75 10.40
CA GLU A 277 -25.05 -5.02 9.61
C GLU A 277 -24.87 -3.52 9.83
N ILE A 278 -24.71 -2.78 8.73
CA ILE A 278 -24.48 -1.34 8.75
C ILE A 278 -25.78 -0.63 8.34
N LYS A 279 -26.12 0.43 9.08
CA LYS A 279 -27.24 1.34 8.76
C LYS A 279 -26.73 2.77 8.81
N LEU A 280 -27.03 3.55 7.78
CA LEU A 280 -26.75 4.98 7.75
C LEU A 280 -28.04 5.76 8.00
N TYR A 281 -27.99 6.76 8.87
CA TYR A 281 -29.15 7.60 9.17
C TYR A 281 -29.09 8.88 8.36
N HIS A 282 -30.13 9.13 7.58
CA HIS A 282 -30.23 10.31 6.72
C HIS A 282 -31.12 11.38 7.33
N ARG A 283 -30.75 12.64 7.10
CA ARG A 283 -31.56 13.78 7.53
C ARG A 283 -32.87 13.83 6.73
N THR A 284 -33.98 14.07 7.42
CA THR A 284 -35.28 14.33 6.76
C THR A 284 -35.61 15.83 6.78
N GLN A 285 -36.59 16.24 5.97
CA GLN A 285 -37.07 17.63 5.98
C GLN A 285 -37.83 17.98 7.26
N GLU A 286 -38.47 17.00 7.92
CA GLU A 286 -39.37 17.19 9.06
C GLU A 286 -38.71 16.90 10.43
N ASP A 287 -37.85 15.88 10.51
CA ASP A 287 -37.09 15.51 11.71
C ASP A 287 -35.58 15.59 11.43
N ARG A 288 -34.96 16.65 11.96
CA ARG A 288 -33.52 16.92 11.85
C ARG A 288 -32.69 16.26 12.95
N GLU A 289 -33.32 15.61 13.93
CA GLU A 289 -32.63 15.07 15.11
C GLU A 289 -32.48 13.55 15.08
N ARG A 290 -33.50 12.79 14.66
CA ARG A 290 -33.44 11.31 14.66
C ARG A 290 -32.90 10.69 13.37
N GLY A 291 -33.25 11.28 12.22
CA GLY A 291 -32.93 10.72 10.90
C GLY A 291 -33.66 9.40 10.58
N ILE A 292 -33.66 8.99 9.32
CA ILE A 292 -34.22 7.70 8.87
C ILE A 292 -33.09 6.72 8.57
N PRO A 293 -33.11 5.49 9.11
CA PRO A 293 -32.10 4.48 8.81
C PRO A 293 -32.31 3.87 7.42
N PHE A 294 -31.24 3.82 6.64
CA PHE A 294 -31.17 3.11 5.37
C PHE A 294 -30.23 1.90 5.50
N PRO A 295 -30.63 0.71 5.01
CA PRO A 295 -29.72 -0.43 4.93
C PRO A 295 -28.55 -0.09 4.01
N PHE A 296 -27.32 -0.36 4.46
CA PHE A 296 -26.12 0.07 3.75
C PHE A 296 -25.97 -0.49 2.33
N GLU A 297 -26.25 -1.78 2.13
CA GLU A 297 -26.04 -2.43 0.83
C GLU A 297 -27.07 -2.03 -0.23
N SER A 298 -28.35 -1.92 0.15
CA SER A 298 -29.47 -1.68 -0.77
C SER A 298 -29.96 -0.24 -0.79
N GLY A 299 -29.67 0.55 0.25
CA GLY A 299 -30.14 1.92 0.42
C GLY A 299 -29.13 2.99 0.03
N GLU A 300 -27.83 2.65 -0.07
CA GLU A 300 -26.77 3.65 -0.30
C GLU A 300 -26.20 3.63 -1.70
N SER A 301 -25.78 4.82 -2.15
CA SER A 301 -25.05 4.96 -3.40
C SER A 301 -23.69 4.24 -3.33
N ARG A 302 -23.18 3.83 -4.50
CA ARG A 302 -21.82 3.24 -4.59
C ARG A 302 -20.74 4.18 -4.05
N GLY A 303 -20.86 5.48 -4.31
CA GLY A 303 -19.90 6.49 -3.83
C GLY A 303 -19.91 6.59 -2.30
N THR A 304 -21.09 6.64 -1.68
CA THR A 304 -21.24 6.63 -0.22
C THR A 304 -20.60 5.40 0.40
N ARG A 305 -20.85 4.22 -0.18
CA ARG A 305 -20.27 2.97 0.30
C ARG A 305 -18.76 2.94 0.19
N ARG A 306 -18.18 3.47 -0.90
CA ARG A 306 -16.72 3.60 -1.07
C ARG A 306 -16.11 4.52 -0.01
N VAL A 307 -16.70 5.69 0.23
CA VAL A 307 -16.24 6.61 1.28
C VAL A 307 -16.29 5.94 2.66
N PHE A 308 -17.37 5.23 2.97
CA PHE A 308 -17.47 4.48 4.23
C PHE A 308 -16.40 3.40 4.32
N ALA A 309 -16.23 2.58 3.28
CA ALA A 309 -15.23 1.51 3.23
C ALA A 309 -13.80 2.04 3.49
N LEU A 310 -13.47 3.22 2.97
CA LEU A 310 -12.15 3.84 3.12
C LEU A 310 -11.97 4.62 4.43
N ALA A 311 -13.03 4.98 5.14
CA ALA A 311 -12.95 5.78 6.36
C ALA A 311 -12.11 5.10 7.45
N GLY A 312 -12.30 3.79 7.67
CA GLY A 312 -11.48 3.00 8.59
C GLY A 312 -9.99 3.05 8.22
N PRO A 313 -9.61 2.60 7.01
CA PRO A 313 -8.22 2.64 6.55
C PRO A 313 -7.60 4.04 6.55
N TRP A 314 -8.35 5.10 6.22
CA TRP A 314 -7.87 6.48 6.30
C TRP A 314 -7.49 6.84 7.73
N GLN A 315 -8.37 6.60 8.69
CA GLN A 315 -8.08 6.98 10.07
C GLN A 315 -6.94 6.16 10.67
N ASP A 316 -6.84 4.87 10.33
CA ASP A 316 -5.73 4.01 10.75
C ASP A 316 -4.40 4.51 10.16
N THR A 317 -4.40 4.87 8.87
CA THR A 317 -3.24 5.47 8.19
C THR A 317 -2.82 6.78 8.84
N LEU A 318 -3.77 7.69 9.09
CA LEU A 318 -3.50 8.99 9.68
C LEU A 318 -2.99 8.87 11.13
N SER A 319 -3.51 7.91 11.89
CA SER A 319 -3.14 7.71 13.30
C SER A 319 -1.74 7.10 13.44
N ASN A 320 -1.35 6.22 12.53
CA ASN A 320 -0.08 5.49 12.60
C ASN A 320 1.02 6.05 11.67
N GLY A 321 0.69 7.01 10.81
CA GLY A 321 1.66 7.63 9.89
C GLY A 321 2.04 6.75 8.69
N TYR A 322 1.17 5.84 8.28
CA TYR A 322 1.38 4.99 7.11
C TYR A 322 1.35 5.78 5.80
N THR A 323 1.90 5.18 4.75
CA THR A 323 1.73 5.62 3.36
C THR A 323 0.65 4.76 2.73
N LEU A 324 -0.49 5.37 2.41
CA LEU A 324 -1.61 4.69 1.79
C LEU A 324 -1.70 5.03 0.29
N VAL A 325 -1.79 4.01 -0.55
CA VAL A 325 -2.06 4.12 -1.99
C VAL A 325 -3.39 3.43 -2.26
N VAL A 326 -4.31 4.14 -2.93
CA VAL A 326 -5.67 3.65 -3.23
C VAL A 326 -5.90 3.80 -4.73
N ASP A 327 -6.39 2.75 -5.39
CA ASP A 327 -6.98 2.89 -6.73
C ASP A 327 -8.47 3.18 -6.62
N GLU A 328 -8.94 4.09 -7.47
CA GLU A 328 -10.32 4.58 -7.57
C GLU A 328 -10.97 5.08 -6.26
N LEU A 329 -10.99 6.41 -6.09
CA LEU A 329 -11.81 7.09 -5.06
C LEU A 329 -13.26 7.26 -5.49
#